data_AF-A0A2V9XU44-F1
#
_entry.id   AF-A0A2V9XU44-F1
#
_cell.length_a   1.000
_cell.length_b   1.000
_cell.length_c   1.000
_cell.angle_alpha   90.00
_cell.angle_beta   90.00
_cell.angle_gamma   90.00
#
_symmetry.space_group_name_H-M   'P 1'
#
loop_
_entity.id
_entity.type
_entity.pdbx_description
1 polymer ?
#
loop_
_entity_poly.entity_id
_entity_poly.type
_entity_poly.pdbx_seq_one_letter_code
_entity_poly.pdbx_strand_id
1 'polypeptide(L)'
;MAKVTPISEHFQHFLADLKETFWGDVYGQTRLAWQRFLQLESERQRDRFAGWGWYERGARKRRQYRNGYYERDFVTRFGTLRLRIARTRGKSFLPCGL
;
A
#
# COMPACT_ATOMS: atom_id res chain seq x y z
N MET A 1 5.84 -40.37 30.86
CA MET A 1 5.28 -39.08 31.29
C MET A 1 6.27 -37.99 30.92
N ALA A 2 5.97 -37.16 29.92
CA ALA A 2 6.85 -36.05 29.54
C ALA A 2 6.88 -35.04 30.69
N LYS A 3 8.08 -34.79 31.25
CA LYS A 3 8.28 -33.72 32.22
C LYS A 3 8.06 -32.40 31.48
N VAL A 4 6.90 -31.78 31.68
CA VAL A 4 6.67 -30.40 31.27
C VAL A 4 7.57 -29.54 32.14
N THR A 5 8.68 -29.08 31.58
CA THR A 5 9.61 -28.17 32.26
C THR A 5 8.83 -26.92 32.67
N PRO A 6 8.93 -26.46 33.93
CA PRO A 6 8.26 -25.23 34.34
C PRO A 6 8.78 -24.07 33.48
N ILE A 7 7.85 -23.29 32.92
CA ILE A 7 8.17 -22.09 32.14
C ILE A 7 8.89 -21.12 33.09
N SER A 8 10.18 -20.89 32.86
CA SER A 8 10.96 -19.91 33.61
C SER A 8 10.50 -18.49 33.25
N GLU A 9 10.65 -17.54 34.20
CA GLU A 9 10.37 -16.12 33.95
C GLU A 9 11.10 -15.60 32.71
N HIS A 10 12.35 -16.02 32.51
CA HIS A 10 13.13 -15.68 31.32
C HIS A 10 12.45 -16.13 30.01
N PHE A 11 11.84 -17.31 29.98
CA PHE A 11 11.11 -17.77 28.81
C PHE A 11 9.80 -16.99 28.59
N GLN A 12 9.14 -16.54 29.67
CA GLN A 12 7.96 -15.67 29.55
C GLN A 12 8.31 -14.32 28.93
N HIS A 13 9.40 -13.70 29.39
CA HIS A 13 9.91 -12.45 28.81
C HIS A 13 10.29 -12.63 27.34
N PHE A 14 11.04 -13.68 27.00
CA PHE A 14 11.36 -13.99 25.60
C PHE A 14 10.12 -14.13 24.72
N LEU A 15 9.09 -14.85 25.19
CA LEU A 15 7.85 -15.00 24.42
C LEU A 15 7.07 -13.70 24.27
N ALA A 16 7.10 -12.82 25.27
CA ALA A 16 6.49 -11.49 25.18
C ALA A 16 7.21 -10.65 24.12
N ASP A 17 8.54 -10.56 24.19
CA ASP A 17 9.37 -9.81 23.25
C ASP A 17 9.23 -10.33 21.81
N LEU A 18 9.18 -11.67 21.64
CA LEU A 18 8.97 -12.29 20.34
C LEU A 18 7.60 -11.94 19.76
N LYS A 19 6.54 -11.98 20.58
CA LYS A 19 5.19 -11.62 20.12
C LYS A 19 5.11 -10.16 19.73
N GLU A 20 5.69 -9.27 20.52
CA GLU A 20 5.72 -7.84 20.24
C GLU A 20 6.47 -7.55 18.93
N THR A 21 7.67 -8.11 18.79
CA THR A 21 8.50 -7.97 17.58
C THR A 21 7.77 -8.50 16.34
N PHE A 22 7.22 -9.72 16.43
CA PHE A 22 6.49 -10.36 15.34
C PHE A 22 5.32 -9.49 14.86
N TRP A 23 4.49 -9.00 15.78
CA TRP A 23 3.35 -8.16 15.40
C TRP A 23 3.80 -6.80 14.86
N GLY A 24 4.86 -6.21 15.42
CA GLY A 24 5.48 -5.01 14.88
C GLY A 24 5.87 -5.17 13.41
N ASP A 25 6.56 -6.26 13.09
CA ASP A 25 6.97 -6.58 11.72
C ASP A 25 5.78 -6.84 10.79
N VAL A 26 4.80 -7.63 11.23
CA VAL A 26 3.60 -7.93 10.45
C VAL A 26 2.83 -6.65 10.12
N TYR A 27 2.64 -5.75 11.09
CA TYR A 27 1.97 -4.47 10.85
C TYR A 27 2.78 -3.57 9.92
N GLY A 28 4.11 -3.51 10.11
CA GLY A 28 5.01 -2.76 9.24
C GLY A 28 4.96 -3.23 7.78
N GLN A 29 5.08 -4.55 7.57
CA GLN A 29 5.01 -5.14 6.23
C GLN A 29 3.63 -4.98 5.59
N THR A 30 2.56 -5.12 6.37
CA THR A 30 1.18 -4.90 5.89
C THR A 30 0.99 -3.46 5.44
N ARG A 31 1.46 -2.49 6.22
CA ARG A 31 1.41 -1.05 5.89
C ARG A 31 2.10 -0.77 4.56
N LEU A 32 3.31 -1.31 4.35
CA LEU A 32 4.07 -1.16 3.11
C LEU A 32 3.38 -1.86 1.92
N ALA A 33 2.85 -3.06 2.13
CA ALA A 33 2.13 -3.80 1.09
C ALA A 33 0.88 -3.03 0.62
N TRP A 34 0.11 -2.48 1.56
CA TRP A 34 -1.07 -1.67 1.26
C TRP A 34 -0.71 -0.37 0.54
N GLN A 35 0.32 0.33 1.01
CA GLN A 35 0.80 1.55 0.34
C GLN A 35 1.17 1.28 -1.13
N ARG A 36 1.94 0.21 -1.39
CA ARG A 36 2.30 -0.19 -2.76
C ARG A 36 1.07 -0.57 -3.59
N PHE A 37 0.17 -1.37 -3.02
CA PHE A 37 -1.04 -1.82 -3.70
C PHE A 37 -1.92 -0.64 -4.13
N LEU A 38 -2.20 0.30 -3.22
CA LEU A 38 -3.06 1.45 -3.49
C LEU A 38 -2.44 2.41 -4.53
N GLN A 39 -1.12 2.60 -4.49
CA GLN A 39 -0.42 3.41 -5.50
C GLN A 39 -0.49 2.76 -6.89
N LEU A 40 -0.26 1.45 -6.99
CA LEU A 40 -0.40 0.71 -8.25
C LEU A 40 -1.84 0.74 -8.77
N GLU A 41 -2.82 0.63 -7.88
CA GLU A 41 -4.23 0.70 -8.28
C GLU A 41 -4.59 2.10 -8.80
N SER A 42 -4.07 3.16 -8.18
CA SER A 42 -4.21 4.53 -8.70
C SER A 42 -3.67 4.67 -10.12
N GLU A 43 -2.49 4.11 -10.40
CA GLU A 43 -1.88 4.13 -11.73
C GLU A 43 -2.73 3.37 -12.76
N ARG A 44 -3.22 2.18 -12.40
CA ARG A 44 -4.12 1.37 -13.24
C ARG A 44 -5.40 2.11 -13.56
N GLN A 45 -6.03 2.74 -12.57
CA GLN A 45 -7.23 3.54 -12.76
C GLN A 45 -6.97 4.76 -13.67
N ARG A 46 -5.83 5.44 -13.50
CA ARG A 46 -5.44 6.56 -14.38
C ARG A 46 -5.28 6.10 -15.82
N ASP A 47 -4.61 4.97 -16.02
CA ASP A 47 -4.33 4.46 -17.36
C ASP A 47 -5.61 4.02 -18.08
N ARG A 48 -6.55 3.38 -17.35
CA ARG A 48 -7.92 3.13 -17.84
C ARG A 48 -8.66 4.43 -18.18
N PHE A 49 -8.54 5.46 -17.34
CA PHE A 49 -9.19 6.76 -17.57
C PHE A 49 -8.60 7.51 -18.78
N ALA A 50 -7.28 7.47 -18.97
CA ALA A 50 -6.60 8.05 -20.12
C ALA A 50 -6.88 7.25 -21.41
N GLY A 51 -7.31 5.99 -21.26
CA GLY A 51 -7.72 5.07 -22.30
C GLY A 51 -6.56 4.32 -22.97
N TRP A 52 -5.37 4.35 -22.38
CA TRP A 52 -4.12 3.86 -22.97
C TRP A 52 -3.25 3.21 -21.90
N GLY A 53 -2.70 2.04 -22.23
CA GLY A 53 -1.67 1.38 -21.45
C GLY A 53 -0.33 2.11 -21.48
N TRP A 54 0.66 1.58 -20.78
CA TRP A 54 2.01 2.13 -20.75
C TRP A 54 2.71 2.02 -22.12
N TYR A 55 3.12 3.16 -22.68
CA TYR A 55 3.72 3.29 -24.02
C TYR A 55 2.91 2.70 -25.19
N GLU A 56 1.62 2.42 -24.98
CA GLU A 56 0.75 2.00 -26.06
C GLU A 56 0.74 3.08 -27.15
N ARG A 57 0.76 2.64 -28.42
CA ARG A 57 0.57 3.47 -29.60
C ARG A 57 -0.63 2.91 -30.34
N GLY A 58 -1.68 3.70 -30.49
CA GLY A 58 -2.91 3.30 -31.16
C GLY A 58 -3.46 4.41 -32.04
N ALA A 59 -4.38 4.04 -32.94
CA ALA A 59 -5.00 4.97 -33.89
C ALA A 59 -5.95 5.99 -33.24
N ARG A 60 -6.38 5.77 -31.97
CA ARG A 60 -7.32 6.65 -31.27
C ARG A 60 -6.63 7.87 -30.64
N LYS A 61 -7.34 8.97 -30.46
CA LYS A 61 -6.79 10.14 -29.74
C LYS A 61 -6.75 9.84 -28.23
N ARG A 62 -5.62 10.14 -27.55
CA ARG A 62 -5.52 10.05 -26.08
C ARG A 62 -6.53 11.00 -25.43
N ARG A 63 -7.31 10.52 -24.47
CA ARG A 63 -8.27 11.36 -23.73
C ARG A 63 -7.56 12.34 -22.80
N GLN A 64 -6.51 11.88 -22.14
CA GLN A 64 -5.67 12.66 -21.24
C GLN A 64 -4.22 12.17 -21.26
N TYR A 65 -3.31 13.01 -20.80
CA TYR A 65 -1.90 12.68 -20.63
C TYR A 65 -1.55 12.48 -19.16
N ARG A 66 -0.56 11.62 -18.88
CA ARG A 66 0.01 11.47 -17.54
C ARG A 66 0.72 12.75 -17.13
N ASN A 67 0.60 13.15 -15.87
CA ASN A 67 1.20 14.39 -15.36
C ASN A 67 1.73 14.20 -13.93
N GLY A 68 2.64 13.24 -13.78
CA GLY A 68 3.24 12.91 -12.51
C GLY A 68 2.21 12.45 -11.48
N TYR A 69 2.43 12.87 -10.23
CA TYR A 69 1.73 12.37 -9.05
C TYR A 69 1.52 13.50 -8.04
N TYR A 70 0.66 13.25 -7.06
CA TYR A 70 0.53 14.08 -5.87
C TYR A 70 0.51 13.22 -4.61
N GLU A 71 0.88 13.81 -3.49
CA GLU A 71 0.84 13.13 -2.19
C GLU A 71 -0.55 13.28 -1.56
N ARG A 72 -1.05 12.20 -0.97
CA ARG A 72 -2.29 12.19 -0.19
C ARG A 72 -2.14 11.27 1.01
N ASP A 73 -2.58 11.75 2.16
CA ASP A 73 -2.66 10.94 3.37
C ASP A 73 -3.96 10.14 3.39
N PHE A 74 -3.85 8.84 3.64
CA PHE A 74 -4.95 7.89 3.71
C PHE A 74 -4.95 7.19 5.07
N VAL A 75 -5.95 7.50 5.88
CA VAL A 75 -6.04 7.01 7.26
C VAL A 75 -6.57 5.58 7.25
N THR A 76 -5.82 4.66 7.85
CA THR A 76 -6.19 3.25 7.98
C THR A 76 -6.10 2.81 9.44
N ARG A 77 -6.60 1.60 9.74
CA ARG A 77 -6.45 0.98 11.06
C ARG A 77 -4.98 0.78 11.48
N PHE A 78 -4.06 0.69 10.51
CA PHE A 78 -2.61 0.55 10.74
C PHE A 78 -1.88 1.90 10.78
N GLY A 79 -2.62 3.01 10.88
CA GLY A 79 -2.11 4.37 10.84
C GLY A 79 -2.26 5.03 9.46
N THR A 80 -1.66 6.22 9.32
CA THR A 80 -1.74 7.03 8.10
C THR A 80 -0.76 6.54 7.04
N LEU A 81 -1.25 6.19 5.86
CA LEU A 81 -0.45 5.89 4.67
C LEU A 81 -0.27 7.15 3.85
N ARG A 82 0.98 7.54 3.59
CA ARG A 82 1.27 8.64 2.65
C ARG A 82 1.37 8.07 1.23
N LEU A 83 0.36 8.33 0.41
CA LEU A 83 0.20 7.74 -0.91
C LEU A 83 0.60 8.72 -2.02
N ARG A 84 1.41 8.23 -2.96
CA ARG A 84 1.71 8.92 -4.21
C ARG A 84 0.66 8.56 -5.27
N ILE A 85 -0.33 9.42 -5.44
CA ILE A 85 -1.50 9.21 -6.30
C ILE A 85 -1.24 9.73 -7.71
N ALA A 86 -1.60 8.93 -8.72
CA ALA A 86 -1.36 9.24 -10.13
C ALA A 86 -2.22 10.42 -10.61
N ARG A 87 -1.64 11.30 -11.45
CA ARG A 87 -2.31 12.50 -11.94
C ARG A 87 -2.37 12.55 -13.48
N THR A 88 -3.41 13.18 -14.01
CA THR A 88 -3.53 13.54 -15.43
C THR A 88 -3.31 15.04 -15.66
N ARG A 89 -2.90 15.42 -16.88
CA ARG A 89 -2.57 16.82 -17.23
C ARG A 89 -3.75 17.75 -17.06
N GLY A 90 -4.94 17.33 -17.48
CA GLY A 90 -6.18 18.09 -17.28
C GLY A 90 -6.73 18.06 -15.86
N LYS A 91 -6.07 17.39 -14.90
CA LYS A 91 -6.51 17.25 -13.49
C LYS A 91 -7.94 16.69 -13.32
N SER A 92 -8.50 16.06 -14.36
CA SER A 92 -9.87 15.54 -14.38
C SER A 92 -9.97 14.09 -13.87
N PHE A 93 -8.84 13.47 -13.52
CA PHE A 93 -8.81 12.12 -12.97
C PHE A 93 -8.76 12.17 -11.46
N LEU A 94 -9.67 11.46 -10.82
CA LEU A 94 -9.66 11.16 -9.39
C LEU A 94 -9.84 9.64 -9.26
N PRO A 95 -8.94 8.94 -8.54
CA PRO A 95 -9.11 7.52 -8.30
C PRO A 95 -10.32 7.27 -7.39
N CYS A 96 -11.09 6.25 -7.69
CA CYS A 96 -12.21 5.82 -6.85
C CYS A 96 -11.67 5.10 -5.60
N GLY A 97 -12.22 5.44 -4.43
CA GLY A 97 -11.88 4.78 -3.16
C GLY A 97 -10.52 5.16 -2.57
N LEU A 98 -9.87 6.19 -3.11
CA LEU A 98 -8.56 6.69 -2.69
C LEU A 98 -8.58 8.19 -2.45
#